data_AF-A0A3A0D3G3-F1
#
_entry.id   AF-A0A3A0D3G3-F1
#
_cell.length_a   1.000
_cell.length_b   1.000
_cell.length_c   1.000
_cell.angle_alpha   90.00
_cell.angle_beta   90.00
_cell.angle_gamma   90.00
#
_symmetry.space_group_name_H-M   'P 1'
#
loop_
_entity.id
_entity.type
_entity.pdbx_description
1 polymer ?
#
loop_
_entity_poly.entity_id
_entity_poly.type
_entity_poly.pdbx_seq_one_letter_code
_entity_poly.pdbx_strand_id
1 'polypeptide(L)'
;MTRGQEHLLSRRFTEAISDFDHAASCGVDEARVEPWRARARSAMKEAHAADEQARVAAAEALATELLPKALEAFLNGRLAQARSLVQQVAGAAHMNAERSTLESALHLAQQASQALHNDRFAEARVLVGRITQLGLAADWLTDCQARLDSLQECRQSLLSGPLGLISDGRMPAGITMTPDDAPRHPMHATAAAPGAAPPVHPAANSLLIESPGNGLPRRLVLRIDGVGTFLLLRGDRVTIGRAGPGATADLELFADLSERQAQIIRSGEDYFIAGVHGVELAGRKVEHALLQHDDRIRLGSRVKLRYLRPSSKSVTSLLDLGEGIRTTCESRRVVLWGGPLIMAPSRDAHVVLPGGTGGVVLLERDGQILAKPMSGHETPRTIALGSPLVIGDLRLSMAALDRSVSPGRVVG
;
A
#
# COMPACT_ATOMS: atom_id res chain seq x y z
N MET A 1 8.02 48.46 -50.92
CA MET A 1 6.54 48.48 -50.97
C MET A 1 5.92 47.14 -51.36
N THR A 2 6.12 46.62 -52.58
CA THR A 2 5.51 45.35 -53.03
C THR A 2 5.83 44.17 -52.12
N ARG A 3 7.10 44.03 -51.68
CA ARG A 3 7.51 42.98 -50.74
C ARG A 3 6.79 43.05 -49.39
N GLY A 4 6.62 44.26 -48.84
CA GLY A 4 5.86 44.48 -47.60
C GLY A 4 4.37 44.11 -47.75
N GLN A 5 3.77 44.36 -48.92
CA GLN A 5 2.39 43.91 -49.21
C GLN A 5 2.30 42.38 -49.30
N GLU A 6 3.29 41.73 -49.91
CA GLU A 6 3.37 40.26 -49.98
C GLU A 6 3.53 39.64 -48.58
N HIS A 7 4.38 40.23 -47.73
CA HIS A 7 4.54 39.82 -46.34
C HIS A 7 3.23 39.98 -45.55
N LEU A 8 2.51 41.10 -45.74
CA LEU A 8 1.22 41.33 -45.11
C LEU A 8 0.17 40.29 -45.53
N LEU A 9 0.07 39.99 -46.83
CA LEU A 9 -0.84 38.95 -47.34
C LEU A 9 -0.48 37.54 -46.84
N SER A 10 0.81 37.30 -46.60
CA SER A 10 1.33 36.03 -46.06
C SER A 10 1.27 35.93 -44.53
N ARG A 11 0.58 36.87 -43.84
CA ARG A 11 0.52 36.98 -42.37
C ARG A 11 1.89 37.09 -41.67
N ARG A 12 2.93 37.56 -42.39
CA ARG A 12 4.26 37.88 -41.86
C ARG A 12 4.30 39.34 -41.42
N PHE A 13 3.55 39.64 -40.35
CA PHE A 13 3.23 41.03 -39.98
C PHE A 13 4.47 41.83 -39.53
N THR A 14 5.39 41.19 -38.79
CA THR A 14 6.63 41.82 -38.33
C THR A 14 7.54 42.21 -39.49
N GLU A 15 7.68 41.31 -40.47
CA GLU A 15 8.47 41.52 -41.68
C GLU A 15 7.80 42.51 -42.63
N ALA A 16 6.46 42.56 -42.67
CA ALA A 16 5.72 43.57 -43.41
C ALA A 16 5.96 44.97 -42.85
N ILE A 17 5.88 45.14 -41.52
CA ILE A 17 6.16 46.42 -40.85
C ILE A 17 7.60 46.85 -41.12
N SER A 18 8.57 45.94 -40.97
CA SER A 18 9.99 46.23 -41.25
C SER A 18 10.21 46.65 -42.71
N ASP A 19 9.57 45.99 -43.68
CA ASP A 19 9.67 46.36 -45.09
C ASP A 19 9.01 47.72 -45.41
N PHE A 20 7.96 48.10 -44.69
CA PHE A 20 7.34 49.44 -44.81
C PHE A 20 8.19 50.53 -44.15
N ASP A 21 8.79 50.26 -42.98
CA ASP A 21 9.74 51.16 -42.33
C ASP A 21 10.97 51.39 -43.19
N HIS A 22 11.51 50.33 -43.80
CA HIS A 22 12.61 50.42 -44.75
C HIS A 22 12.22 51.24 -46.00
N ALA A 23 11.04 51.02 -46.57
CA ALA A 23 10.58 51.78 -47.74
C ALA A 23 10.49 53.29 -47.47
N ALA A 24 10.00 53.70 -46.29
CA ALA A 24 9.99 55.11 -45.89
C ALA A 24 11.41 55.67 -45.73
N SER A 25 12.34 54.90 -45.15
CA SER A 25 13.75 55.31 -45.02
C SER A 25 14.45 55.53 -46.38
N CYS A 26 13.99 54.84 -47.43
CA CYS A 26 14.49 54.99 -48.80
C CYS A 26 13.82 56.12 -49.60
N GLY A 27 13.01 56.99 -48.95
CA GLY A 27 12.42 58.17 -49.58
C GLY A 27 11.08 57.94 -50.30
N VAL A 28 10.39 56.82 -50.04
CA VAL A 28 8.99 56.68 -50.46
C VAL A 28 8.13 57.64 -49.64
N ASP A 29 7.22 58.36 -50.30
CA ASP A 29 6.29 59.31 -49.67
C ASP A 29 5.55 58.67 -48.47
N GLU A 30 5.74 59.26 -47.30
CA GLU A 30 5.18 58.80 -46.02
C GLU A 30 3.65 58.68 -46.07
N ALA A 31 2.98 59.58 -46.80
CA ALA A 31 1.53 59.54 -46.99
C ALA A 31 1.05 58.25 -47.69
N ARG A 32 1.94 57.62 -48.47
CA ARG A 32 1.66 56.33 -49.14
C ARG A 32 2.02 55.13 -48.27
N VAL A 33 2.96 55.26 -47.33
CA VAL A 33 3.46 54.15 -46.50
C VAL A 33 2.62 53.96 -45.24
N GLU A 34 2.23 55.06 -44.57
CA GLU A 34 1.57 55.01 -43.27
C GLU A 34 0.24 54.21 -43.27
N PRO A 35 -0.65 54.31 -44.27
CA PRO A 35 -1.84 53.46 -44.33
C PRO A 35 -1.53 51.96 -44.35
N TRP A 36 -0.41 51.55 -44.96
CA TRP A 36 0.02 50.15 -44.99
C TRP A 36 0.59 49.70 -43.65
N ARG A 37 1.35 50.56 -42.95
CA ARG A 37 1.79 50.28 -41.57
C ARG A 37 0.61 50.13 -40.62
N ALA A 38 -0.37 51.04 -40.70
CA ALA A 38 -1.58 51.00 -39.89
C ALA A 38 -2.36 49.70 -40.12
N ARG A 39 -2.53 49.28 -41.39
CA ARG A 39 -3.15 47.99 -41.74
C ARG A 39 -2.37 46.81 -41.19
N ALA A 40 -1.04 46.79 -41.31
CA ALA A 40 -0.21 45.71 -40.78
C ALA A 40 -0.31 45.58 -39.26
N ARG A 41 -0.31 46.71 -38.53
CA ARG A 41 -0.51 46.73 -37.07
C ARG A 41 -1.91 46.28 -36.67
N SER A 42 -2.96 46.69 -37.39
CA SER A 42 -4.33 46.22 -37.13
C SER A 42 -4.43 44.71 -37.34
N ALA A 43 -3.96 44.22 -38.48
CA ALA A 43 -3.98 42.79 -38.80
C ALA A 43 -3.18 41.94 -37.80
N MET A 44 -2.05 42.45 -37.31
CA MET A 44 -1.27 41.78 -36.25
C MET A 44 -2.05 41.70 -34.93
N LYS A 45 -2.71 42.79 -34.52
CA LYS A 45 -3.56 42.80 -33.31
C LYS A 45 -4.74 41.85 -33.43
N GLU A 46 -5.41 41.85 -34.58
CA GLU A 46 -6.52 40.94 -34.89
C GLU A 46 -6.06 39.48 -34.90
N ALA A 47 -4.89 39.18 -35.48
CA ALA A 47 -4.32 37.84 -35.47
C ALA A 47 -3.96 37.38 -34.05
N HIS A 48 -3.32 38.22 -33.23
CA HIS A 48 -3.06 37.90 -31.83
C HIS A 48 -4.34 37.69 -31.02
N ALA A 49 -5.37 38.51 -31.25
CA ALA A 49 -6.67 38.35 -30.61
C ALA A 49 -7.34 37.03 -31.04
N ALA A 50 -7.27 36.67 -32.31
CA ALA A 50 -7.81 35.41 -32.84
C ALA A 50 -7.05 34.19 -32.30
N ASP A 51 -5.72 34.25 -32.22
CA ASP A 51 -4.89 33.18 -31.65
C ASP A 51 -5.17 33.00 -30.15
N GLU A 52 -5.29 34.10 -29.40
CA GLU A 52 -5.66 34.04 -27.98
C GLU A 52 -7.06 33.47 -27.79
N GLN A 53 -8.04 33.90 -28.61
CA GLN A 53 -9.39 33.36 -28.59
C GLN A 53 -9.41 31.85 -28.93
N ALA A 54 -8.60 31.41 -29.91
CA ALA A 54 -8.47 30.00 -30.26
C ALA A 54 -7.83 29.18 -29.12
N ARG A 55 -6.83 29.74 -28.43
CA ARG A 55 -6.21 29.12 -27.25
C ARG A 55 -7.19 28.99 -26.09
N VAL A 56 -7.96 30.03 -25.80
CA VAL A 56 -9.01 30.02 -24.76
C VAL A 56 -10.06 28.96 -25.10
N ALA A 57 -10.57 28.94 -26.35
CA ALA A 57 -11.56 27.96 -26.78
C ALA A 57 -11.05 26.51 -26.71
N ALA A 58 -9.78 26.27 -27.10
CA ALA A 58 -9.17 24.95 -26.99
C ALA A 58 -8.99 24.52 -25.52
N ALA A 59 -8.62 25.45 -24.63
CA ALA A 59 -8.47 25.17 -23.21
C ALA A 59 -9.82 24.89 -22.54
N GLU A 60 -10.88 25.61 -22.93
CA GLU A 60 -12.25 25.35 -22.49
C GLU A 60 -12.74 23.97 -22.94
N ALA A 61 -12.53 23.61 -24.21
CA ALA A 61 -12.90 22.29 -24.72
C ALA A 61 -12.20 21.14 -23.96
N LEU A 62 -10.91 21.32 -23.66
CA LEU A 62 -10.15 20.36 -22.86
C LEU A 62 -10.70 20.27 -21.42
N ALA A 63 -11.06 21.41 -20.81
CA ALA A 63 -11.65 21.44 -19.48
C ALA A 63 -12.99 20.70 -19.43
N THR A 64 -13.86 20.91 -20.43
CA THR A 64 -15.15 20.22 -20.56
C THR A 64 -14.98 18.70 -20.63
N GLU A 65 -13.91 18.21 -21.26
CA GLU A 65 -13.65 16.77 -21.37
C GLU A 65 -13.02 16.17 -20.10
N LEU A 66 -12.03 16.85 -19.51
CA LEU A 66 -11.19 16.27 -18.47
C LEU A 66 -11.74 16.47 -17.05
N LEU A 67 -12.48 17.55 -16.76
CA LEU A 67 -13.00 17.81 -15.41
C LEU A 67 -13.97 16.73 -14.92
N PRO A 68 -14.93 16.22 -15.72
CA PRO A 68 -15.80 15.12 -15.29
C PRO A 68 -15.00 13.86 -14.94
N LYS A 69 -13.97 13.53 -15.74
CA LYS A 69 -13.07 12.38 -15.49
C LYS A 69 -12.26 12.58 -14.20
N ALA A 70 -11.82 13.81 -13.93
CA ALA A 70 -11.09 14.15 -12.72
C ALA A 70 -11.98 14.03 -11.47
N LEU A 71 -13.21 14.52 -11.55
CA LEU A 71 -14.22 14.38 -10.51
C LEU A 71 -14.54 12.90 -10.24
N GLU A 72 -14.81 12.12 -11.28
CA GLU A 72 -15.05 10.68 -11.15
C GLU A 72 -13.87 9.95 -10.50
N ALA A 73 -12.63 10.28 -10.90
CA ALA A 73 -11.44 9.72 -10.27
C ALA A 73 -11.36 10.08 -8.78
N PHE A 74 -11.69 11.34 -8.41
CA PHE A 74 -11.72 11.78 -7.02
C PHE A 74 -12.80 11.04 -6.21
N LEU A 75 -14.02 10.91 -6.73
CA LEU A 75 -15.13 10.21 -6.07
C LEU A 75 -14.81 8.73 -5.84
N ASN A 76 -14.01 8.11 -6.73
CA ASN A 76 -13.53 6.74 -6.60
C ASN A 76 -12.26 6.59 -5.74
N GLY A 77 -11.79 7.64 -5.05
CA GLY A 77 -10.59 7.60 -4.21
C GLY A 77 -9.26 7.57 -4.98
N ARG A 78 -9.26 7.75 -6.31
CA ARG A 78 -8.06 7.76 -7.17
C ARG A 78 -7.41 9.15 -7.21
N LEU A 79 -6.95 9.63 -6.04
CA LEU A 79 -6.49 11.01 -5.84
C LEU A 79 -5.32 11.43 -6.73
N ALA A 80 -4.37 10.54 -6.99
CA ALA A 80 -3.22 10.83 -7.87
C ALA A 80 -3.67 11.07 -9.32
N GLN A 81 -4.60 10.24 -9.81
CA GLN A 81 -5.17 10.38 -11.15
C GLN A 81 -5.99 11.67 -11.27
N ALA A 82 -6.85 11.96 -10.28
CA ALA A 82 -7.62 13.20 -10.24
C ALA A 82 -6.72 14.44 -10.31
N ARG A 83 -5.63 14.45 -9.54
CA ARG A 83 -4.63 15.54 -9.57
C ARG A 83 -3.97 15.68 -10.93
N SER A 84 -3.56 14.58 -11.55
CA SER A 84 -2.94 14.60 -12.88
C SER A 84 -3.88 15.19 -13.93
N LEU A 85 -5.17 14.83 -13.89
CA LEU A 85 -6.17 15.33 -14.83
C LEU A 85 -6.42 16.84 -14.62
N VAL A 86 -6.54 17.28 -13.37
CA VAL A 86 -6.67 18.72 -13.05
C VAL A 86 -5.46 19.53 -13.52
N GLN A 87 -4.24 19.00 -13.37
CA GLN A 87 -3.02 19.65 -13.85
C GLN A 87 -2.96 19.80 -15.38
N GLN A 88 -3.56 18.88 -16.14
CA GLN A 88 -3.64 19.01 -17.61
C GLN A 88 -4.55 20.16 -18.05
N VAL A 89 -5.49 20.58 -17.19
CA VAL A 89 -6.42 21.68 -17.44
C VAL A 89 -5.85 23.03 -16.95
N ALA A 90 -4.63 23.06 -16.41
CA ALA A 90 -4.07 24.23 -15.72
C ALA A 90 -4.06 25.53 -16.55
N GLY A 91 -3.94 25.41 -17.89
CA GLY A 91 -3.93 26.54 -18.83
C GLY A 91 -5.29 27.17 -19.17
N ALA A 92 -6.41 26.53 -18.78
CA ALA A 92 -7.74 27.13 -18.93
C ALA A 92 -7.93 28.17 -17.83
N ALA A 93 -7.57 29.43 -18.12
CA ALA A 93 -7.55 30.52 -17.15
C ALA A 93 -8.95 30.98 -16.69
N HIS A 94 -10.02 30.53 -17.35
CA HIS A 94 -11.37 30.95 -16.99
C HIS A 94 -11.88 30.15 -15.79
N MET A 95 -12.39 30.88 -14.79
CA MET A 95 -12.74 30.42 -13.45
C MET A 95 -13.86 29.37 -13.47
N ASN A 96 -13.53 28.13 -13.79
CA ASN A 96 -14.46 27.03 -13.60
C ASN A 96 -14.55 26.75 -12.09
N ALA A 97 -15.69 27.09 -11.49
CA ALA A 97 -15.97 26.86 -10.08
C ALA A 97 -15.78 25.38 -9.69
N GLU A 98 -16.09 24.44 -10.59
CA GLU A 98 -15.88 23.01 -10.36
C GLU A 98 -14.39 22.67 -10.24
N ARG A 99 -13.56 23.24 -11.12
CA ARG A 99 -12.10 23.07 -11.06
C ARG A 99 -11.55 23.58 -9.73
N SER A 100 -11.92 24.80 -9.34
CA SER A 100 -11.47 25.40 -8.06
C SER A 100 -11.91 24.57 -6.85
N THR A 101 -13.13 24.02 -6.90
CA THR A 101 -13.67 23.11 -5.87
C THR A 101 -12.84 21.84 -5.79
N LEU A 102 -12.53 21.21 -6.93
CA LEU A 102 -11.75 19.98 -7.00
C LEU A 102 -10.28 20.18 -6.59
N GLU A 103 -9.66 21.29 -6.99
CA GLU A 103 -8.31 21.68 -6.54
C GLU A 103 -8.25 21.86 -5.02
N SER A 104 -9.24 22.54 -4.44
CA SER A 104 -9.37 22.73 -3.00
C SER A 104 -9.54 21.39 -2.26
N ALA A 105 -10.39 20.51 -2.79
CA ALA A 105 -10.61 19.17 -2.25
C ALA A 105 -9.34 18.30 -2.29
N LEU A 106 -8.59 18.33 -3.40
CA LEU A 106 -7.30 17.63 -3.54
C LEU A 106 -6.22 18.17 -2.58
N HIS A 107 -6.21 19.48 -2.35
CA HIS A 107 -5.30 20.09 -1.38
C HIS A 107 -5.64 19.67 0.05
N LEU A 108 -6.92 19.73 0.45
CA LEU A 108 -7.38 19.27 1.76
C LEU A 108 -7.11 17.78 1.97
N ALA A 109 -7.32 16.94 0.95
CA ALA A 109 -7.02 15.51 1.03
C ALA A 109 -5.53 15.23 1.28
N GLN A 110 -4.65 16.01 0.64
CA GLN A 110 -3.21 15.94 0.88
C GLN A 110 -2.84 16.37 2.30
N GLN A 111 -3.42 17.45 2.81
CA GLN A 111 -3.23 17.89 4.19
C GLN A 111 -3.73 16.84 5.19
N ALA A 112 -4.89 16.23 4.94
CA ALA A 112 -5.44 15.17 5.80
C ALA A 112 -4.51 13.96 5.84
N SER A 113 -3.97 13.55 4.69
CA SER A 113 -2.96 12.48 4.61
C SER A 113 -1.70 12.82 5.41
N GLN A 114 -1.21 14.06 5.34
CA GLN A 114 -0.06 14.50 6.12
C GLN A 114 -0.36 14.55 7.63
N ALA A 115 -1.56 14.95 8.04
CA ALA A 115 -1.99 14.94 9.43
C ALA A 115 -2.06 13.51 9.98
N LEU A 116 -2.58 12.56 9.20
CA LEU A 116 -2.58 11.13 9.52
C LEU A 116 -1.15 10.60 9.71
N HIS A 117 -0.23 10.94 8.81
CA HIS A 117 1.18 10.52 8.91
C HIS A 117 1.87 11.02 10.19
N ASN A 118 1.39 12.13 10.76
CA ASN A 118 1.93 12.75 11.96
C ASN A 118 1.11 12.42 13.23
N ASP A 119 0.26 11.38 13.20
CA ASP A 119 -0.63 10.95 14.29
C ASP A 119 -1.60 12.04 14.81
N ARG A 120 -1.92 13.03 13.96
CA ARG A 120 -2.85 14.13 14.28
C ARG A 120 -4.27 13.81 13.82
N PHE A 121 -4.87 12.77 14.39
CA PHE A 121 -6.18 12.24 13.96
C PHE A 121 -7.32 13.27 14.04
N ALA A 122 -7.33 14.13 15.06
CA ALA A 122 -8.35 15.18 15.18
C ALA A 122 -8.26 16.22 14.04
N GLU A 123 -7.04 16.60 13.66
CA GLU A 123 -6.79 17.51 12.53
C GLU A 123 -7.21 16.87 11.21
N ALA A 124 -6.81 15.61 10.98
CA ALA A 124 -7.21 14.85 9.80
C ALA A 124 -8.75 14.78 9.67
N ARG A 125 -9.46 14.54 10.78
CA ARG A 125 -10.93 14.50 10.81
C ARG A 125 -11.56 15.82 10.40
N VAL A 126 -11.06 16.95 10.92
CA VAL A 126 -11.53 18.29 10.53
C VAL A 126 -11.30 18.54 9.03
N LEU A 127 -10.14 18.15 8.51
CA LEU A 127 -9.80 18.31 7.08
C LEU A 127 -10.72 17.47 6.19
N VAL A 128 -10.97 16.20 6.54
CA VAL A 128 -11.91 15.35 5.80
C VAL A 128 -13.33 15.92 5.87
N GLY A 129 -13.77 16.42 7.03
CA GLY A 129 -15.06 17.11 7.16
C GLY A 129 -15.20 18.33 6.25
N ARG A 130 -14.13 19.12 6.09
CA ARG A 130 -14.11 20.26 5.16
C ARG A 130 -14.23 19.83 3.70
N ILE A 131 -13.67 18.69 3.32
CA ILE A 131 -13.85 18.14 1.96
C ILE A 131 -15.33 17.84 1.71
N THR A 132 -16.02 17.20 2.65
CA THR A 132 -17.45 16.91 2.54
C THR A 132 -18.29 18.19 2.42
N GLN A 133 -17.91 19.26 3.12
CA GLN A 133 -18.58 20.58 3.03
C GLN A 133 -18.45 21.24 1.65
N LEU A 134 -17.50 20.83 0.81
CA LEU A 134 -17.41 21.28 -0.59
C LEU A 134 -18.47 20.66 -1.49
N GLY A 135 -19.34 19.79 -0.97
CA GLY A 135 -20.42 19.14 -1.73
C GLY A 135 -19.98 17.90 -2.52
N LEU A 136 -18.74 17.44 -2.33
CA LEU A 136 -18.22 16.22 -2.95
C LEU A 136 -18.57 15.01 -2.06
N ALA A 137 -19.68 14.36 -2.36
CA ALA A 137 -20.11 13.15 -1.67
C ALA A 137 -19.40 11.92 -2.27
N ALA A 138 -18.32 11.48 -1.63
CA ALA A 138 -17.60 10.26 -2.00
C ALA A 138 -17.68 9.23 -0.87
N ASP A 139 -17.96 7.96 -1.18
CA ASP A 139 -18.09 6.89 -0.19
C ASP A 139 -16.82 6.73 0.66
N TRP A 140 -15.65 6.88 0.04
CA TRP A 140 -14.37 6.79 0.75
C TRP A 140 -14.17 7.90 1.79
N LEU A 141 -14.79 9.07 1.63
CA LEU A 141 -14.75 10.14 2.63
C LEU A 141 -15.55 9.75 3.87
N THR A 142 -16.75 9.18 3.66
CA THR A 142 -17.61 8.67 4.74
C THR A 142 -16.92 7.54 5.50
N ASP A 143 -16.32 6.58 4.78
CA ASP A 143 -15.55 5.50 5.38
C ASP A 143 -14.33 6.02 6.15
N CYS A 144 -13.64 7.04 5.62
CA CYS A 144 -12.49 7.65 6.29
C CYS A 144 -12.91 8.36 7.59
N GLN A 145 -14.02 9.08 7.58
CA GLN A 145 -14.58 9.72 8.79
C GLN A 145 -14.94 8.68 9.85
N ALA A 146 -15.66 7.62 9.48
CA ALA A 146 -16.05 6.56 10.41
C ALA A 146 -14.82 5.91 11.08
N ARG A 147 -13.76 5.64 10.30
CA ARG A 147 -12.50 5.10 10.83
C ARG A 147 -11.77 6.08 11.76
N LEU A 148 -11.79 7.37 11.45
CA LEU A 148 -11.20 8.41 12.29
C LEU A 148 -11.96 8.56 13.62
N ASP A 149 -13.29 8.48 13.59
CA ASP A 149 -14.11 8.49 14.80
C ASP A 149 -13.81 7.25 15.66
N SER A 150 -13.75 6.05 15.08
CA SER A 150 -13.36 4.83 15.82
C SER A 150 -11.96 4.93 16.43
N LEU A 151 -10.97 5.48 15.72
CA LEU A 151 -9.63 5.70 16.26
C LEU A 151 -9.64 6.66 17.46
N GLN A 152 -10.45 7.72 17.39
CA GLN A 152 -10.60 8.67 18.48
C GLN A 152 -11.28 8.05 19.69
N GLU A 153 -12.32 7.23 19.49
CA GLU A 153 -12.99 6.47 20.55
C GLU A 153 -12.04 5.48 21.22
N CYS A 154 -11.27 4.70 20.45
CA CYS A 154 -10.26 3.80 20.99
C CYS A 154 -9.21 4.55 21.81
N ARG A 155 -8.71 5.68 21.29
CA ARG A 155 -7.76 6.53 22.02
C ARG A 155 -8.37 7.06 23.32
N GLN A 156 -9.60 7.54 23.29
CA GLN A 156 -10.29 8.05 24.46
C GLN A 156 -10.52 6.95 25.51
N SER A 157 -10.91 5.75 25.07
CA SER A 157 -11.07 4.58 25.93
C SER A 157 -9.76 4.23 26.66
N LEU A 158 -8.64 4.20 25.93
CA LEU A 158 -7.31 3.94 26.51
C LEU A 158 -6.88 5.01 27.52
N LEU A 159 -7.12 6.28 27.20
CA LEU A 159 -6.82 7.41 28.09
C LEU A 159 -7.77 7.48 29.30
N SER A 160 -9.00 6.99 29.20
CA SER A 160 -9.90 6.87 30.35
C SER A 160 -9.61 5.64 31.22
N GLY A 161 -8.82 4.68 30.71
CA GLY A 161 -8.41 3.47 31.40
C GLY A 161 -7.20 3.66 32.31
N PRO A 162 -6.65 2.56 32.86
CA PRO A 162 -5.54 2.60 33.82
C PRO A 162 -4.26 3.22 33.26
N LEU A 163 -4.05 3.17 31.94
CA LEU A 163 -2.88 3.77 31.28
C LEU A 163 -2.92 5.31 31.27
N GLY A 164 -4.12 5.90 31.23
CA GLY A 164 -4.27 7.35 31.32
C GLY A 164 -3.89 7.90 32.69
N LEU A 165 -4.18 7.16 33.76
CA LEU A 165 -3.81 7.53 35.13
C LEU A 165 -2.29 7.66 35.32
N ILE A 166 -1.50 6.88 34.59
CA ILE A 166 -0.04 6.95 34.61
C ILE A 166 0.47 8.14 33.78
N SER A 167 -0.21 8.46 32.68
CA SER A 167 0.22 9.50 31.73
C SER A 167 0.02 10.92 32.26
N ASP A 168 -0.99 11.14 33.11
CA ASP A 168 -1.26 12.46 33.71
C ASP A 168 -0.35 12.81 34.89
N GLY A 169 0.60 11.94 35.27
CA GLY A 169 1.56 12.19 36.36
C GLY A 169 0.93 12.36 37.75
N ARG A 170 -0.40 12.23 37.86
CA ARG A 170 -1.16 12.21 39.12
C ARG A 170 -1.38 10.77 39.54
N MET A 171 -0.34 10.16 40.10
CA MET A 171 -0.54 9.00 40.96
C MET A 171 -1.49 9.42 42.10
N PRO A 172 -2.62 8.74 42.33
CA PRO A 172 -3.41 8.94 43.54
C PRO A 172 -2.52 8.58 44.74
N ALA A 173 -2.35 9.51 45.68
CA ALA A 173 -1.49 9.36 46.86
C ALA A 173 -1.97 8.30 47.87
N GLY A 174 -2.79 7.33 47.46
CA GLY A 174 -3.43 6.34 48.33
C GLY A 174 -3.23 4.87 47.93
N ILE A 175 -2.54 4.56 46.83
CA ILE A 175 -2.20 3.16 46.52
C ILE A 175 -0.87 2.81 47.21
N THR A 176 -0.94 2.72 48.54
CA THR A 176 0.06 1.98 49.32
C THR A 176 -0.08 0.51 48.90
N MET A 177 0.91 -0.01 48.17
CA MET A 177 1.06 -1.47 48.04
C MET A 177 1.32 -2.00 49.45
N THR A 178 0.29 -2.53 50.10
CA THR A 178 0.42 -3.26 51.35
C THR A 178 1.02 -4.63 51.05
N PRO A 179 2.20 -4.97 51.61
CA PRO A 179 2.89 -6.23 51.34
C PRO A 179 2.35 -7.36 52.22
N ASP A 180 1.05 -7.68 52.15
CA ASP A 180 0.44 -8.67 53.06
C ASP A 180 -0.62 -9.59 52.43
N ASP A 181 -0.41 -10.02 51.18
CA ASP A 181 -1.13 -11.17 50.62
C ASP A 181 -0.14 -12.24 50.16
N ALA A 182 0.48 -12.90 51.14
CA ALA A 182 1.13 -14.19 50.95
C ALA A 182 0.15 -15.31 51.34
N PRO A 183 -0.09 -16.33 50.48
CA PRO A 183 -1.01 -17.41 50.78
C PRO A 183 -0.47 -18.30 51.91
N ARG A 184 -1.21 -18.37 53.02
CA ARG A 184 -0.93 -19.26 54.15
C ARG A 184 -1.34 -20.70 53.80
N HIS A 185 -0.38 -21.61 53.71
CA HIS A 185 -0.62 -23.06 53.80
C HIS A 185 -0.22 -23.60 55.19
N PRO A 186 -0.92 -24.64 55.69
CA PRO A 186 -0.81 -25.08 57.08
C PRO A 186 0.44 -25.94 57.34
N MET A 187 0.97 -25.79 58.55
CA MET A 187 2.10 -26.54 59.09
C MET A 187 1.76 -28.01 59.38
N HIS A 188 2.67 -28.92 58.99
CA HIS A 188 3.07 -30.02 59.86
C HIS A 188 4.59 -30.29 59.75
N ALA A 189 5.20 -30.34 60.93
CA ALA A 189 6.32 -31.20 61.36
C ALA A 189 7.79 -30.85 61.01
N THR A 190 8.53 -30.59 62.11
CA THR A 190 9.84 -31.14 62.52
C THR A 190 11.13 -30.80 61.76
N ALA A 191 11.94 -29.95 62.42
CA ALA A 191 13.38 -30.06 62.74
C ALA A 191 14.32 -30.90 61.84
N ALA A 192 15.37 -30.26 61.27
CA ALA A 192 16.78 -30.44 61.68
C ALA A 192 17.80 -29.77 60.71
N ALA A 193 18.76 -29.07 61.33
CA ALA A 193 20.20 -28.90 61.03
C ALA A 193 20.76 -28.36 59.67
N PRO A 194 21.94 -27.70 59.68
CA PRO A 194 22.41 -26.80 58.63
C PRO A 194 23.56 -27.36 57.78
N GLY A 195 23.57 -27.05 56.49
CA GLY A 195 24.76 -27.13 55.64
C GLY A 195 24.53 -27.79 54.28
N ALA A 196 24.31 -26.97 53.24
CA ALA A 196 24.71 -27.20 51.86
C ALA A 196 24.28 -26.01 50.99
N ALA A 197 25.12 -25.65 50.02
CA ALA A 197 24.90 -24.60 49.04
C ALA A 197 23.56 -24.75 48.27
N PRO A 198 22.92 -23.65 47.82
CA PRO A 198 21.64 -23.72 47.15
C PRO A 198 21.78 -24.44 45.78
N PRO A 199 20.93 -25.44 45.49
CA PRO A 199 20.79 -25.96 44.14
C PRO A 199 20.12 -24.89 43.26
N VAL A 200 20.68 -24.74 42.06
CA VAL A 200 20.06 -24.03 40.94
C VAL A 200 18.72 -24.72 40.66
N HIS A 201 17.61 -24.13 41.13
CA HIS A 201 16.29 -24.53 40.67
C HIS A 201 16.10 -24.02 39.24
N PRO A 202 15.69 -24.88 38.30
CA PRO A 202 15.39 -24.46 36.95
C PRO A 202 14.24 -23.45 37.04
N ALA A 203 14.46 -22.27 36.47
CA ALA A 203 13.36 -21.36 36.17
C ALA A 203 12.31 -22.18 35.42
N ALA A 204 11.18 -22.40 36.07
CA ALA A 204 9.97 -22.80 35.41
C ALA A 204 9.73 -21.73 34.35
N ASN A 205 10.12 -22.03 33.11
CA ASN A 205 9.63 -21.36 31.95
C ASN A 205 8.12 -21.48 32.05
N SER A 206 7.49 -20.41 32.55
CA SER A 206 6.10 -20.13 32.33
C SER A 206 5.92 -20.16 30.83
N LEU A 207 5.53 -21.35 30.35
CA LEU A 207 4.82 -21.56 29.12
C LEU A 207 3.63 -20.61 29.21
N LEU A 208 3.82 -19.41 28.65
CA LEU A 208 2.73 -18.64 28.10
C LEU A 208 2.17 -19.53 26.98
N ILE A 209 1.30 -20.45 27.40
CA ILE A 209 0.17 -20.85 26.59
C ILE A 209 -0.54 -19.52 26.37
N GLU A 210 -0.22 -18.88 25.24
CA GLU A 210 -1.06 -17.84 24.68
C GLU A 210 -2.46 -18.44 24.68
N SER A 211 -3.33 -17.95 25.56
CA SER A 211 -4.76 -18.17 25.42
C SER A 211 -5.08 -17.86 23.95
N PRO A 212 -5.77 -18.76 23.21
CA PRO A 212 -5.99 -18.58 21.79
C PRO A 212 -6.78 -17.29 21.60
N GLY A 213 -6.07 -16.22 21.26
CA GLY A 213 -6.68 -15.05 20.66
C GLY A 213 -7.47 -15.56 19.47
N ASN A 214 -8.72 -15.13 19.35
CA ASN A 214 -9.76 -15.66 18.48
C ASN A 214 -9.49 -15.42 16.97
N GLY A 215 -8.23 -15.48 16.54
CA GLY A 215 -7.75 -15.15 15.21
C GLY A 215 -6.92 -16.29 14.62
N LEU A 216 -6.91 -16.35 13.30
CA LEU A 216 -6.15 -17.35 12.55
C LEU A 216 -4.64 -17.28 12.87
N PRO A 217 -3.91 -18.40 12.73
CA PRO A 217 -2.45 -18.42 12.78
C PRO A 217 -1.81 -17.49 11.75
N ARG A 218 -0.66 -16.88 12.10
CA ARG A 218 0.09 -16.01 11.17
C ARG A 218 0.73 -16.76 10.00
N ARG A 219 1.05 -18.04 10.22
CA ARG A 219 1.69 -18.95 9.26
C ARG A 219 0.73 -20.10 8.97
N LEU A 220 0.34 -20.23 7.72
CA LEU A 220 -0.59 -21.26 7.27
C LEU A 220 0.03 -22.02 6.10
N VAL A 221 -0.18 -23.32 6.05
CA VAL A 221 0.19 -24.14 4.88
C VAL A 221 -1.08 -24.41 4.10
N LEU A 222 -1.14 -23.95 2.86
CA LEU A 222 -2.18 -24.27 1.90
C LEU A 222 -1.69 -25.40 1.00
N ARG A 223 -2.42 -26.51 0.98
CA ARG A 223 -2.18 -27.64 0.08
C ARG A 223 -3.31 -27.73 -0.91
N ILE A 224 -2.97 -27.87 -2.18
CA ILE A 224 -3.93 -28.01 -3.27
C ILE A 224 -3.53 -29.23 -4.09
N ASP A 225 -4.43 -30.19 -4.18
CA ASP A 225 -4.17 -31.45 -4.87
C ASP A 225 -3.90 -31.18 -6.36
N GLY A 226 -2.84 -31.80 -6.88
CA GLY A 226 -2.40 -31.60 -8.28
C GLY A 226 -1.71 -30.27 -8.59
N VAL A 227 -1.69 -29.31 -7.64
CA VAL A 227 -1.05 -27.98 -7.85
C VAL A 227 0.19 -27.81 -6.98
N GLY A 228 0.10 -28.16 -5.69
CA GLY A 228 1.24 -28.14 -4.77
C GLY A 228 0.95 -27.50 -3.41
N THR A 229 2.02 -27.15 -2.72
CA THR A 229 2.01 -26.59 -1.36
C THR A 229 2.51 -25.15 -1.36
N PHE A 230 1.81 -24.29 -0.63
CA PHE A 230 2.08 -22.87 -0.49
C PHE A 230 2.17 -22.49 0.99
N LEU A 231 3.10 -21.60 1.33
CA LEU A 231 3.21 -21.03 2.68
C LEU A 231 2.56 -19.66 2.69
N LEU A 232 1.52 -19.47 3.49
CA LEU A 232 0.77 -18.22 3.60
C LEU A 232 1.24 -17.49 4.86
N LEU A 233 1.77 -16.29 4.67
CA LEU A 233 2.26 -15.40 5.72
C LEU A 233 1.38 -14.16 5.78
N ARG A 234 0.65 -13.98 6.89
CA ARG A 234 -0.40 -12.96 7.03
C ARG A 234 0.08 -11.63 7.62
N GLY A 235 1.23 -11.62 8.27
CA GLY A 235 1.76 -10.42 8.93
C GLY A 235 2.17 -9.32 7.95
N ASP A 236 2.00 -8.06 8.34
CA ASP A 236 2.54 -6.92 7.59
C ASP A 236 4.07 -6.87 7.60
N ARG A 237 4.70 -7.55 8.56
CA ARG A 237 6.15 -7.71 8.65
C ARG A 237 6.49 -9.19 8.62
N VAL A 238 7.20 -9.60 7.57
CA VAL A 238 7.62 -10.98 7.34
C VAL A 238 9.13 -11.05 7.40
N THR A 239 9.66 -11.75 8.38
CA THR A 239 11.10 -11.97 8.53
C THR A 239 11.57 -13.20 7.75
N ILE A 240 12.72 -13.08 7.09
CA ILE A 240 13.36 -14.14 6.32
C ILE A 240 14.72 -14.45 6.96
N GLY A 241 14.99 -15.72 7.20
CA GLY A 241 16.23 -16.14 7.85
C GLY A 241 16.50 -17.63 7.78
N ARG A 242 17.58 -18.04 8.43
CA ARG A 242 18.04 -19.43 8.48
C ARG A 242 17.06 -20.32 9.26
N ALA A 243 16.77 -21.48 8.71
CA ALA A 243 16.09 -22.58 9.39
C ALA A 243 17.05 -23.28 10.38
N GLY A 244 16.57 -23.64 11.56
CA GLY A 244 17.36 -24.35 12.56
C GLY A 244 16.77 -24.29 13.97
N PRO A 245 17.42 -24.94 14.96
CA PRO A 245 17.01 -24.85 16.35
C PRO A 245 16.99 -23.39 16.82
N GLY A 246 15.86 -22.94 17.37
CA GLY A 246 15.70 -21.56 17.83
C GLY A 246 15.46 -20.53 16.72
N ALA A 247 15.29 -20.95 15.46
CA ALA A 247 14.96 -20.02 14.38
C ALA A 247 13.66 -19.25 14.69
N THR A 248 13.70 -17.93 14.54
CA THR A 248 12.55 -17.04 14.83
C THR A 248 11.93 -16.40 13.59
N ALA A 249 12.50 -16.65 12.41
CA ALA A 249 12.04 -16.09 11.15
C ALA A 249 10.66 -16.64 10.75
N ASP A 250 9.85 -15.83 10.05
CA ASP A 250 8.55 -16.26 9.53
C ASP A 250 8.74 -17.18 8.31
N LEU A 251 9.67 -16.82 7.43
CA LEU A 251 10.17 -17.63 6.32
C LEU A 251 11.56 -18.19 6.68
N GLU A 252 11.57 -19.45 7.05
CA GLU A 252 12.78 -20.20 7.39
C GLU A 252 13.33 -20.92 6.15
N LEU A 253 14.57 -20.61 5.79
CA LEU A 253 15.26 -21.17 4.64
C LEU A 253 16.44 -22.04 5.10
N PHE A 254 16.58 -23.24 4.56
CA PHE A 254 17.75 -24.09 4.78
C PHE A 254 18.93 -23.60 3.94
N ALA A 255 19.53 -22.49 4.36
CA ALA A 255 20.64 -21.84 3.71
C ALA A 255 21.57 -21.15 4.72
N ASP A 256 22.77 -20.81 4.29
CA ASP A 256 23.73 -20.05 5.08
C ASP A 256 23.33 -18.56 5.13
N LEU A 257 22.41 -18.26 6.04
CA LEU A 257 21.87 -16.94 6.32
C LEU A 257 22.00 -16.65 7.82
N SER A 258 21.89 -15.38 8.18
CA SER A 258 21.61 -14.97 9.56
C SER A 258 20.21 -15.46 10.01
N GLU A 259 19.98 -15.52 11.31
CA GLU A 259 18.66 -15.84 11.89
C GLU A 259 17.57 -14.89 11.40
N ARG A 260 17.93 -13.62 11.15
CA ARG A 260 17.09 -12.60 10.53
C ARG A 260 17.92 -11.87 9.47
N GLN A 261 17.90 -12.40 8.26
CA GLN A 261 18.67 -11.82 7.14
C GLN A 261 18.00 -10.57 6.57
N ALA A 262 16.68 -10.66 6.39
CA ALA A 262 15.88 -9.62 5.76
C ALA A 262 14.47 -9.61 6.35
N GLN A 263 13.77 -8.50 6.14
CA GLN A 263 12.36 -8.35 6.46
C GLN A 263 11.65 -7.78 5.23
N ILE A 264 10.49 -8.35 4.91
CA ILE A 264 9.54 -7.75 3.97
C ILE A 264 8.48 -7.03 4.78
N ILE A 265 8.22 -5.77 4.44
CA ILE A 265 7.30 -4.88 5.14
C ILE A 265 6.22 -4.46 4.15
N ARG A 266 4.97 -4.78 4.45
CA ARG A 266 3.81 -4.27 3.75
C ARG A 266 3.41 -2.92 4.35
N SER A 267 3.22 -1.92 3.50
CA SER A 267 2.74 -0.59 3.89
C SER A 267 1.69 -0.13 2.88
N GLY A 268 0.42 -0.24 3.25
CA GLY A 268 -0.69 -0.03 2.32
C GLY A 268 -0.69 -1.10 1.22
N GLU A 269 -0.57 -0.66 -0.03
CA GLU A 269 -0.53 -1.54 -1.21
C GLU A 269 0.89 -1.98 -1.59
N ASP A 270 1.90 -1.35 -0.98
CA ASP A 270 3.30 -1.52 -1.34
C ASP A 270 4.04 -2.49 -0.42
N TYR A 271 5.10 -3.09 -0.96
CA TYR A 271 5.99 -3.97 -0.24
C TYR A 271 7.41 -3.43 -0.31
N PHE A 272 8.08 -3.41 0.83
CA PHE A 272 9.46 -3.01 0.96
C PHE A 272 10.28 -4.18 1.45
N ILE A 273 11.53 -4.28 1.01
CA ILE A 273 12.52 -5.16 1.62
C ILE A 273 13.48 -4.32 2.45
N ALA A 274 13.67 -4.71 3.70
CA ALA A 274 14.67 -4.17 4.61
C ALA A 274 15.70 -5.27 4.90
N GLY A 275 16.94 -5.06 4.47
CA GLY A 275 18.06 -5.97 4.72
C GLY A 275 18.78 -5.64 6.01
N VAL A 276 19.13 -6.66 6.80
CA VAL A 276 20.06 -6.48 7.92
C VAL A 276 21.50 -6.51 7.38
N HIS A 277 21.82 -7.55 6.58
CA HIS A 277 23.12 -7.69 5.93
C HIS A 277 22.98 -8.29 4.53
N GLY A 278 23.83 -7.87 3.58
CA GLY A 278 24.05 -8.61 2.32
C GLY A 278 22.81 -8.91 1.48
N VAL A 279 21.80 -8.04 1.52
CA VAL A 279 20.63 -8.12 0.63
C VAL A 279 20.94 -7.36 -0.65
N GLU A 280 20.69 -8.01 -1.77
CA GLU A 280 20.75 -7.36 -3.07
C GLU A 280 19.41 -7.45 -3.79
N LEU A 281 18.99 -6.33 -4.35
CA LEU A 281 17.81 -6.22 -5.20
C LEU A 281 18.27 -5.89 -6.61
N ALA A 282 17.92 -6.73 -7.57
CA ALA A 282 18.35 -6.61 -8.96
C ALA A 282 19.88 -6.41 -9.11
N GLY A 283 20.67 -7.10 -8.28
CA GLY A 283 22.14 -7.04 -8.28
C GLY A 283 22.75 -5.82 -7.59
N ARG A 284 21.95 -4.96 -6.95
CA ARG A 284 22.41 -3.82 -6.17
C ARG A 284 22.22 -4.08 -4.69
N LYS A 285 23.24 -3.82 -3.87
CA LYS A 285 23.11 -3.89 -2.41
C LYS A 285 22.14 -2.82 -1.92
N VAL A 286 21.18 -3.23 -1.10
CA VAL A 286 20.15 -2.34 -0.55
C VAL A 286 19.99 -2.59 0.94
N GLU A 287 19.83 -1.51 1.71
CA GLU A 287 19.38 -1.58 3.10
C GLU A 287 17.85 -1.55 3.18
N HIS A 288 17.23 -0.70 2.37
CA HIS A 288 15.78 -0.58 2.26
C HIS A 288 15.40 -0.24 0.81
N ALA A 289 14.42 -0.95 0.24
CA ALA A 289 13.96 -0.70 -1.13
C ALA A 289 12.50 -1.13 -1.34
N LEU A 290 11.79 -0.41 -2.21
CA LEU A 290 10.46 -0.79 -2.71
C LEU A 290 10.59 -1.99 -3.66
N LEU A 291 9.77 -3.02 -3.46
CA LEU A 291 9.70 -4.20 -4.30
C LEU A 291 8.71 -4.00 -5.46
N GLN A 292 9.19 -4.27 -6.67
CA GLN A 292 8.41 -4.27 -7.91
C GLN A 292 8.24 -5.70 -8.45
N HIS A 293 7.20 -5.92 -9.25
CA HIS A 293 6.96 -7.21 -9.88
C HIS A 293 8.19 -7.69 -10.67
N ASP A 294 8.54 -8.97 -10.50
CA ASP A 294 9.71 -9.66 -11.09
C ASP A 294 11.07 -9.26 -10.49
N ASP A 295 11.09 -8.46 -9.41
CA ASP A 295 12.32 -8.14 -8.72
C ASP A 295 13.06 -9.39 -8.21
N ARG A 296 14.36 -9.43 -8.49
CA ARG A 296 15.25 -10.51 -8.06
C ARG A 296 15.91 -10.11 -6.75
N ILE A 297 15.56 -10.83 -5.69
CA ILE A 297 16.12 -10.64 -4.35
C ILE A 297 17.19 -11.70 -4.14
N ARG A 298 18.42 -11.28 -3.83
CA ARG A 298 19.49 -12.17 -3.41
C ARG A 298 19.79 -11.97 -1.94
N LEU A 299 19.76 -13.05 -1.18
CA LEU A 299 20.09 -13.08 0.25
C LEU A 299 21.37 -13.91 0.43
N GLY A 300 22.46 -13.26 0.84
CA GLY A 300 23.76 -13.94 0.95
C GLY A 300 24.25 -14.46 -0.40
N SER A 301 25.00 -15.56 -0.40
CA SER A 301 25.67 -16.08 -1.61
C SER A 301 24.79 -17.00 -2.48
N ARG A 302 23.86 -17.74 -1.86
CA ARG A 302 23.13 -18.84 -2.54
C ARG A 302 21.63 -18.64 -2.69
N VAL A 303 21.02 -17.77 -1.88
CA VAL A 303 19.56 -17.63 -1.89
C VAL A 303 19.15 -16.59 -2.92
N LYS A 304 18.40 -17.03 -3.92
CA LYS A 304 17.79 -16.19 -4.95
C LYS A 304 16.29 -16.39 -4.90
N LEU A 305 15.58 -15.31 -4.65
CA LEU A 305 14.12 -15.24 -4.61
C LEU A 305 13.65 -14.28 -5.70
N ARG A 306 12.40 -14.43 -6.11
CA ARG A 306 11.76 -13.49 -7.01
C ARG A 306 10.47 -13.00 -6.41
N TYR A 307 10.31 -11.69 -6.33
CA TYR A 307 9.07 -11.07 -5.88
C TYR A 307 8.10 -10.97 -7.06
N LEU A 308 6.88 -11.46 -6.88
CA LEU A 308 5.85 -11.42 -7.90
C LEU A 308 4.59 -10.77 -7.32
N ARG A 309 4.00 -9.88 -8.09
CA ARG A 309 2.64 -9.35 -7.85
C ARG A 309 1.77 -9.73 -9.04
N PRO A 310 1.14 -10.92 -9.04
CA PRO A 310 0.43 -11.45 -10.22
C PRO A 310 -0.81 -10.65 -10.60
N SER A 311 -1.53 -10.10 -9.63
CA SER A 311 -2.76 -9.35 -9.85
C SER A 311 -2.62 -7.90 -9.41
N SER A 312 -3.08 -6.96 -10.24
CA SER A 312 -3.24 -5.55 -9.85
C SER A 312 -4.46 -5.32 -8.94
N LYS A 313 -5.36 -6.30 -8.84
CA LYS A 313 -6.62 -6.21 -8.06
C LYS A 313 -6.46 -6.73 -6.63
N SER A 314 -5.27 -7.15 -6.24
CA SER A 314 -4.97 -7.66 -4.91
C SER A 314 -3.59 -7.21 -4.47
N VAL A 315 -3.49 -6.79 -3.22
CA VAL A 315 -2.21 -6.53 -2.56
C VAL A 315 -1.48 -7.83 -2.17
N THR A 316 -2.08 -9.00 -2.40
CA THR A 316 -1.40 -10.28 -2.16
C THR A 316 -0.25 -10.44 -3.16
N SER A 317 0.92 -10.82 -2.65
CA SER A 317 2.11 -11.02 -3.47
C SER A 317 2.75 -12.36 -3.17
N LEU A 318 3.71 -12.77 -4.00
CA LEU A 318 4.39 -14.05 -3.89
C LEU A 318 5.89 -13.85 -3.82
N LEU A 319 6.55 -14.73 -3.08
CA LEU A 319 7.97 -15.01 -3.25
C LEU A 319 8.10 -16.37 -3.91
N ASP A 320 8.62 -16.35 -5.13
CA ASP A 320 9.04 -17.55 -5.85
C ASP A 320 10.43 -17.94 -5.34
N LEU A 321 10.53 -19.09 -4.69
CA LEU A 321 11.79 -19.59 -4.18
C LEU A 321 12.54 -20.25 -5.34
N GLY A 322 13.76 -19.78 -5.62
CA GLY A 322 14.59 -20.35 -6.66
C GLY A 322 14.89 -21.84 -6.44
N GLU A 323 15.41 -22.49 -7.48
CA GLU A 323 15.79 -23.90 -7.42
C GLU A 323 16.78 -24.18 -6.27
N GLY A 324 16.60 -25.33 -5.61
CA GLY A 324 17.46 -25.78 -4.52
C GLY A 324 17.19 -25.14 -3.16
N ILE A 325 16.32 -24.13 -3.06
CA ILE A 325 15.92 -23.55 -1.78
C ILE A 325 14.87 -24.44 -1.11
N ARG A 326 15.16 -24.89 0.11
CA ARG A 326 14.22 -25.66 0.94
C ARG A 326 13.65 -24.79 2.05
N THR A 327 12.38 -25.02 2.37
CA THR A 327 11.65 -24.43 3.50
C THR A 327 11.20 -25.53 4.46
N THR A 328 10.76 -25.15 5.65
CA THR A 328 10.24 -26.08 6.67
C THR A 328 8.97 -26.83 6.24
N CYS A 329 8.18 -26.26 5.34
CA CYS A 329 6.94 -26.88 4.84
C CYS A 329 7.04 -27.35 3.38
N GLU A 330 8.26 -27.44 2.83
CA GLU A 330 8.55 -27.84 1.44
C GLU A 330 7.82 -27.03 0.36
N SER A 331 7.31 -25.85 0.72
CA SER A 331 6.74 -24.91 -0.24
C SER A 331 7.83 -24.33 -1.13
N ARG A 332 7.55 -24.22 -2.44
CA ARG A 332 8.34 -23.47 -3.42
C ARG A 332 7.85 -22.04 -3.61
N ARG A 333 6.65 -21.71 -3.13
CA ARG A 333 6.06 -20.37 -3.25
C ARG A 333 5.47 -19.92 -1.94
N VAL A 334 5.91 -18.75 -1.50
CA VAL A 334 5.41 -18.12 -0.28
C VAL A 334 4.44 -17.04 -0.68
N VAL A 335 3.23 -17.09 -0.15
CA VAL A 335 2.19 -16.09 -0.32
C VAL A 335 2.32 -15.07 0.81
N LEU A 336 2.63 -13.83 0.46
CA LEU A 336 2.53 -12.69 1.34
C LEU A 336 1.07 -12.23 1.33
N TRP A 337 0.29 -12.76 2.25
CA TRP A 337 -1.16 -12.68 2.22
C TRP A 337 -1.63 -11.38 2.86
N GLY A 338 -2.19 -10.47 2.05
CA GLY A 338 -2.68 -9.16 2.50
C GLY A 338 -4.08 -8.79 2.02
N GLY A 339 -4.74 -9.68 1.29
CA GLY A 339 -6.03 -9.42 0.68
C GLY A 339 -6.56 -10.66 -0.04
N PRO A 340 -7.36 -10.50 -1.10
CA PRO A 340 -7.89 -11.64 -1.85
C PRO A 340 -6.78 -12.48 -2.52
N LEU A 341 -6.73 -13.78 -2.21
CA LEU A 341 -5.85 -14.72 -2.91
C LEU A 341 -6.62 -15.38 -4.06
N ILE A 342 -6.32 -14.95 -5.28
CA ILE A 342 -6.97 -15.45 -6.49
C ILE A 342 -6.28 -16.74 -6.96
N MET A 343 -7.05 -17.81 -7.14
CA MET A 343 -6.64 -19.08 -7.71
C MET A 343 -7.49 -19.37 -8.95
N ALA A 344 -6.90 -19.44 -10.14
CA ALA A 344 -7.66 -19.57 -11.39
C ALA A 344 -6.78 -20.15 -12.51
N PRO A 345 -7.37 -20.64 -13.61
CA PRO A 345 -6.63 -21.04 -14.82
C PRO A 345 -6.17 -19.81 -15.63
N SER A 346 -5.61 -18.80 -14.97
CA SER A 346 -5.11 -17.57 -15.58
C SER A 346 -3.70 -17.26 -15.07
N ARG A 347 -2.90 -16.60 -15.92
CA ARG A 347 -1.54 -16.15 -15.56
C ARG A 347 -1.54 -15.01 -14.54
N ASP A 348 -2.65 -14.29 -14.42
CA ASP A 348 -2.81 -13.19 -13.45
C ASP A 348 -3.26 -13.69 -12.06
N ALA A 349 -3.43 -15.01 -11.91
CA ALA A 349 -3.75 -15.64 -10.64
C ALA A 349 -2.49 -15.83 -9.78
N HIS A 350 -2.66 -15.76 -8.46
CA HIS A 350 -1.57 -16.03 -7.53
C HIS A 350 -1.23 -17.53 -7.50
N VAL A 351 -2.27 -18.35 -7.60
CA VAL A 351 -2.13 -19.79 -7.79
C VAL A 351 -2.78 -20.15 -9.13
N VAL A 352 -1.95 -20.58 -10.08
CA VAL A 352 -2.44 -21.03 -11.38
C VAL A 352 -3.02 -22.43 -11.20
N LEU A 353 -4.31 -22.58 -11.47
CA LEU A 353 -5.01 -23.87 -11.43
C LEU A 353 -4.95 -24.57 -12.80
N PRO A 354 -5.06 -25.90 -12.86
CA PRO A 354 -5.17 -26.64 -14.12
C PRO A 354 -6.37 -26.16 -14.96
N GLY A 355 -6.27 -26.29 -16.28
CA GLY A 355 -7.37 -25.96 -17.18
C GLY A 355 -8.62 -26.78 -16.86
N GLY A 356 -9.81 -26.15 -16.95
CA GLY A 356 -11.09 -26.78 -16.63
C GLY A 356 -11.54 -26.60 -15.17
N THR A 357 -10.62 -26.33 -14.24
CA THR A 357 -11.00 -25.97 -12.86
C THR A 357 -11.55 -24.54 -12.83
N GLY A 358 -12.73 -24.36 -12.24
CA GLY A 358 -13.27 -23.03 -11.96
C GLY A 358 -12.33 -22.21 -11.06
N GLY A 359 -12.33 -20.89 -11.20
CA GLY A 359 -11.55 -20.02 -10.31
C GLY A 359 -12.13 -20.00 -8.90
N VAL A 360 -11.27 -19.83 -7.90
CA VAL A 360 -11.62 -19.68 -6.48
C VAL A 360 -10.81 -18.53 -5.89
N VAL A 361 -11.47 -17.67 -5.10
CA VAL A 361 -10.82 -16.59 -4.36
C VAL A 361 -10.85 -16.94 -2.88
N LEU A 362 -9.68 -16.96 -2.23
CA LEU A 362 -9.61 -17.05 -0.77
C LEU A 362 -9.63 -15.65 -0.16
N LEU A 363 -10.46 -15.48 0.86
CA LEU A 363 -10.67 -14.23 1.58
C LEU A 363 -10.53 -14.52 3.07
N GLU A 364 -9.84 -13.63 3.78
CA GLU A 364 -9.93 -13.60 5.23
C GLU A 364 -11.06 -12.65 5.64
N ARG A 365 -11.99 -13.12 6.47
CA ARG A 365 -13.11 -12.32 6.99
C ARG A 365 -13.49 -12.83 8.36
N ASP A 366 -13.61 -11.92 9.32
CA ASP A 366 -14.08 -12.21 10.69
C ASP A 366 -13.29 -13.35 11.38
N GLY A 367 -11.97 -13.39 11.16
CA GLY A 367 -11.10 -14.44 11.71
C GLY A 367 -11.29 -15.82 11.07
N GLN A 368 -11.96 -15.88 9.91
CA GLN A 368 -12.19 -17.10 9.15
C GLN A 368 -11.63 -16.96 7.74
N ILE A 369 -11.39 -18.11 7.11
CA ILE A 369 -10.95 -18.19 5.73
C ILE A 369 -12.12 -18.66 4.90
N LEU A 370 -12.56 -17.82 3.97
CA LEU A 370 -13.64 -18.11 3.05
C LEU A 370 -13.05 -18.43 1.67
N ALA A 371 -13.51 -19.52 1.07
CA ALA A 371 -13.27 -19.84 -0.32
C ALA A 371 -14.51 -19.49 -1.13
N LYS A 372 -14.38 -18.51 -2.03
CA LYS A 372 -15.46 -18.04 -2.91
C LYS A 372 -15.21 -18.50 -4.36
N PRO A 373 -16.05 -19.38 -4.91
CA PRO A 373 -16.03 -19.72 -6.34
C PRO A 373 -16.24 -18.49 -7.22
N MET A 374 -15.48 -18.38 -8.30
CA MET A 374 -15.57 -17.27 -9.27
C MET A 374 -16.73 -17.44 -10.26
N SER A 375 -17.26 -18.66 -10.40
CA SER A 375 -18.40 -18.97 -11.27
C SER A 375 -19.72 -18.32 -10.81
N GLY A 376 -19.75 -17.66 -9.64
CA GLY A 376 -20.86 -16.84 -9.17
C GLY A 376 -22.11 -17.61 -8.71
N HIS A 377 -22.24 -18.89 -9.07
CA HIS A 377 -23.42 -19.71 -8.74
C HIS A 377 -23.33 -20.40 -7.37
N GLU A 378 -22.15 -20.46 -6.77
CA GLU A 378 -21.91 -21.15 -5.51
C GLU A 378 -21.63 -20.17 -4.37
N THR A 379 -22.14 -20.48 -3.18
CA THR A 379 -21.93 -19.66 -1.98
C THR A 379 -20.49 -19.79 -1.46
N PRO A 380 -19.91 -18.73 -0.88
CA PRO A 380 -18.61 -18.83 -0.21
C PRO A 380 -18.65 -19.87 0.91
N ARG A 381 -17.60 -20.68 1.02
CA ARG A 381 -17.49 -21.75 2.02
C ARG A 381 -16.32 -21.49 2.95
N THR A 382 -16.53 -21.68 4.25
CA THR A 382 -15.46 -21.56 5.24
C THR A 382 -14.49 -22.75 5.14
N ILE A 383 -13.19 -22.47 5.10
CA ILE A 383 -12.13 -23.47 5.23
C ILE A 383 -11.82 -23.65 6.71
N ALA A 384 -12.14 -24.82 7.25
CA ALA A 384 -11.67 -25.21 8.58
C ALA A 384 -10.21 -25.67 8.53
N LEU A 385 -9.38 -25.20 9.45
CA LEU A 385 -7.98 -25.65 9.55
C LEU A 385 -7.93 -27.16 9.86
N GLY A 386 -7.01 -27.87 9.21
CA GLY A 386 -6.83 -29.33 9.32
C GLY A 386 -7.79 -30.15 8.47
N SER A 387 -8.85 -29.55 7.93
CA SER A 387 -9.89 -30.27 7.18
C SER A 387 -9.79 -29.99 5.67
N PRO A 388 -9.91 -31.02 4.82
CA PRO A 388 -9.99 -30.81 3.37
C PRO A 388 -11.33 -30.17 2.99
N LEU A 389 -11.27 -29.23 2.05
CA LEU A 389 -12.42 -28.61 1.40
C LEU A 389 -12.40 -28.95 -0.09
N VAL A 390 -13.55 -29.33 -0.63
CA VAL A 390 -13.75 -29.62 -2.05
C VAL A 390 -14.69 -28.58 -2.65
N ILE A 391 -14.28 -27.91 -3.72
CA ILE A 391 -15.05 -26.91 -4.47
C ILE A 391 -14.93 -27.25 -5.96
N GLY A 392 -16.03 -27.69 -6.58
CA GLY A 392 -15.97 -28.33 -7.89
C GLY A 392 -14.96 -29.49 -7.87
N ASP A 393 -14.03 -29.48 -8.83
CA ASP A 393 -12.94 -30.47 -8.91
C ASP A 393 -11.70 -30.10 -8.07
N LEU A 394 -11.72 -28.96 -7.38
CA LEU A 394 -10.60 -28.49 -6.58
C LEU A 394 -10.68 -29.05 -5.15
N ARG A 395 -9.69 -29.85 -4.76
CA ARG A 395 -9.49 -30.27 -3.37
C ARG A 395 -8.32 -29.52 -2.76
N LEU A 396 -8.59 -28.81 -1.66
CA LEU A 396 -7.58 -28.05 -0.93
C LEU A 396 -7.71 -28.29 0.57
N SER A 397 -6.63 -28.05 1.32
CA SER A 397 -6.65 -28.06 2.78
C SER A 397 -5.73 -26.96 3.30
N MET A 398 -6.03 -26.48 4.51
CA MET A 398 -5.20 -25.49 5.17
C MET A 398 -4.86 -25.93 6.57
N ALA A 399 -3.62 -25.76 7.00
CA ALA A 399 -3.17 -26.11 8.34
C ALA A 399 -2.35 -24.98 8.96
N ALA A 400 -2.40 -24.85 10.28
CA ALA A 400 -1.46 -24.02 11.02
C ALA A 400 -0.03 -24.57 10.82
N LEU A 401 0.94 -23.70 10.54
CA LEU A 401 2.34 -24.06 10.66
C LEU A 401 2.80 -23.68 12.06
N ASP A 402 2.53 -24.56 13.03
CA ASP A 402 2.93 -24.34 14.40
C ASP A 402 4.45 -24.36 14.54
N ARG A 403 4.96 -23.51 15.44
CA ARG A 403 6.38 -23.51 15.85
C ARG A 403 6.70 -24.65 16.82
N SER A 404 5.73 -25.50 17.15
CA SER A 404 5.88 -26.52 18.18
C SER A 404 6.82 -27.63 17.74
N VAL A 405 8.04 -27.54 18.27
CA VAL A 405 8.98 -28.63 18.55
C VAL A 405 9.38 -29.44 17.32
N SER A 406 10.56 -29.11 16.77
CA SER A 406 11.34 -30.09 15.99
C SER A 406 11.32 -31.43 16.74
N PRO A 407 10.86 -32.53 16.14
CA PRO A 407 11.03 -33.83 16.76
C PRO A 407 12.52 -34.00 17.01
N GLY A 408 12.89 -34.14 18.28
CA GLY A 408 14.26 -34.39 18.69
C GLY A 408 14.81 -35.51 17.81
N ARG A 409 15.83 -35.19 17.02
CA ARG A 409 16.53 -36.13 16.17
C ARG A 409 16.99 -37.28 17.06
N VAL A 410 16.33 -38.43 16.96
CA VAL A 410 16.90 -39.69 17.45
C VAL A 410 18.11 -39.94 16.56
N VAL A 411 19.29 -39.72 17.12
CA VAL A 411 20.56 -40.14 16.51
C VAL A 411 20.58 -41.66 16.65
N GLY A 412 20.39 -42.35 15.53
CA GLY A 412 20.76 -43.75 15.34
C GLY A 412 22.08 -43.83 14.60
#